data_AF-A0A1F7I3L1-F1
#
_entry.id   AF-A0A1F7I3L1-F1
#
_cell.length_a   1.000
_cell.length_b   1.000
_cell.length_c   1.000
_cell.angle_alpha   90.00
_cell.angle_beta   90.00
_cell.angle_gamma   90.00
#
_symmetry.space_group_name_H-M   'P 1'
#
loop_
_entity.id
_entity.type
_entity.pdbx_description
1 polymer ?
#
loop_
_entity_poly.entity_id
_entity_poly.type
_entity_poly.pdbx_seq_one_letter_code
_entity_poly.pdbx_strand_id
1 'polypeptide(L)'
;MLHKTTHKKNSTSLHYAYLRRKWTTKHKAVQKDLWEKHKPYLEHLQLESKKALAGSVAGLLMMSQPVPISLLSQALPQDKPLLKETQAQLQAKLAQELLSILPTEVQPLSDDQEAQISAILSTHYGMSVKPSLEGKRLNRSYGLIGAEQHLMRYPGDTMGSHFNTPEESPPFYSSGIAPGRGAWGYFAYSRESMTATDIMREKYYIAVPTFLSPTWHADVSGHYKFFKYRKMLVVNPENGKGVVADIADAGPAQWTGKHLGGSPEVMKHLERVDGSGKGPVLYLFIDDPHNDVPLGPVDVQS
;
A
#
# COMPACT_ATOMS: atom_id res chain seq x y z
N MET A 1 39.53 24.75 22.61
CA MET A 1 39.60 23.34 22.17
C MET A 1 38.36 23.02 21.35
N LEU A 2 38.50 22.85 20.05
CA LEU A 2 37.40 22.49 19.12
C LEU A 2 37.59 21.04 18.70
N HIS A 3 36.70 20.15 19.14
CA HIS A 3 36.61 18.78 18.64
C HIS A 3 35.72 18.75 17.39
N LYS A 4 36.28 18.36 16.24
CA LYS A 4 35.52 17.97 15.04
C LYS A 4 35.33 16.46 15.06
N THR A 5 34.10 16.01 15.26
CA THR A 5 33.66 14.64 15.03
C THR A 5 33.39 14.42 13.53
N THR A 6 34.13 13.50 12.91
CA THR A 6 33.89 13.04 11.54
C THR A 6 32.95 11.83 11.55
N HIS A 7 31.78 11.99 10.92
CA HIS A 7 30.81 10.91 10.72
C HIS A 7 31.33 9.86 9.74
N LYS A 8 31.29 8.59 10.16
CA LYS A 8 31.64 7.39 9.37
C LYS A 8 30.51 7.10 8.38
N LYS A 9 30.74 7.25 7.06
CA LYS A 9 29.76 6.92 6.00
C LYS A 9 29.68 5.39 5.77
N ASN A 10 28.45 4.89 5.66
CA ASN A 10 28.06 3.47 5.52
C ASN A 10 28.71 2.76 4.31
N SER A 11 29.44 1.66 4.55
CA SER A 11 30.23 0.95 3.52
C SER A 11 29.40 0.03 2.58
N THR A 12 28.16 -0.29 2.94
CA THR A 12 27.29 -1.23 2.22
C THR A 12 26.78 -0.69 0.87
N SER A 13 26.46 0.61 0.81
CA SER A 13 26.05 1.31 -0.43
C SER A 13 27.18 1.36 -1.48
N LEU A 14 28.41 1.61 -1.01
CA LEU A 14 29.60 1.61 -1.86
C LEU A 14 29.94 0.20 -2.39
N HIS A 15 29.75 -0.82 -1.57
CA HIS A 15 29.99 -2.21 -1.96
C HIS A 15 29.02 -2.69 -3.04
N TYR A 16 27.71 -2.40 -2.90
CA TYR A 16 26.73 -2.73 -3.92
C TYR A 16 27.01 -2.01 -5.25
N ALA A 17 27.29 -0.71 -5.22
CA ALA A 17 27.62 0.05 -6.42
C ALA A 17 28.87 -0.50 -7.13
N TYR A 18 29.89 -0.90 -6.36
CA TYR A 18 31.10 -1.54 -6.88
C TYR A 18 30.78 -2.90 -7.55
N LEU A 19 30.02 -3.77 -6.89
CA LEU A 19 29.63 -5.07 -7.43
C LEU A 19 28.79 -4.92 -8.70
N ARG A 20 27.81 -4.02 -8.70
CA ARG A 20 26.98 -3.70 -9.87
C ARG A 20 27.85 -3.24 -11.03
N ARG A 21 28.81 -2.34 -10.80
CA ARG A 21 29.73 -1.87 -11.84
C ARG A 21 30.58 -3.02 -12.39
N LYS A 22 31.18 -3.83 -11.50
CA LYS A 22 32.02 -4.97 -11.88
C LYS A 22 31.24 -5.99 -12.72
N TRP A 23 30.02 -6.31 -12.29
CA TRP A 23 29.11 -7.21 -13.03
C TRP A 23 28.78 -6.65 -14.41
N THR A 24 28.38 -5.38 -14.48
CA THR A 24 27.99 -4.73 -15.75
C THR A 24 29.17 -4.66 -16.73
N THR A 25 30.37 -4.34 -16.26
CA THR A 25 31.59 -4.32 -17.09
C THR A 25 31.94 -5.71 -17.60
N LYS A 26 31.90 -6.74 -16.74
CA LYS A 26 32.17 -8.13 -17.13
C LYS A 26 31.15 -8.62 -18.15
N HIS A 27 29.87 -8.33 -17.93
CA HIS A 27 28.80 -8.69 -18.85
C HIS A 27 29.04 -8.08 -20.24
N LYS A 28 29.25 -6.76 -20.33
CA LYS A 28 29.55 -6.08 -21.61
C LYS A 28 30.76 -6.67 -22.34
N ALA A 29 31.82 -7.03 -21.61
CA ALA A 29 33.01 -7.64 -22.20
C ALA A 29 32.70 -9.02 -22.80
N VAL A 30 31.94 -9.86 -22.09
CA VAL A 30 31.51 -11.17 -22.58
C VAL A 30 30.58 -11.03 -23.79
N GLN A 31 29.63 -10.09 -23.76
CA GLN A 31 28.76 -9.82 -24.91
C GLN A 31 29.55 -9.44 -26.16
N LYS A 32 30.54 -8.56 -25.99
CA LYS A 32 31.42 -8.12 -27.07
C LYS A 32 32.23 -9.28 -27.66
N ASP A 33 32.87 -10.08 -26.81
CA ASP A 33 33.69 -11.22 -27.24
C ASP A 33 32.85 -12.31 -27.95
N LEU A 34 31.66 -12.60 -27.42
CA LEU A 34 30.71 -13.52 -28.04
C LEU A 34 30.27 -13.01 -29.43
N TRP A 35 29.93 -11.73 -29.53
CA TRP A 35 29.51 -11.11 -30.78
C TRP A 35 30.64 -11.13 -31.80
N GLU A 36 31.85 -10.68 -31.44
CA GLU A 36 32.99 -10.63 -32.36
C GLU A 36 33.37 -12.01 -32.90
N LYS A 37 33.32 -13.06 -32.06
CA LYS A 37 33.68 -14.43 -32.46
C LYS A 37 32.61 -15.13 -33.28
N HIS A 38 31.33 -14.86 -33.00
CA HIS A 38 30.22 -15.62 -33.56
C HIS A 38 29.30 -14.79 -34.47
N LYS A 39 29.70 -13.55 -34.80
CA LYS A 39 28.96 -12.61 -35.64
C LYS A 39 28.31 -13.26 -36.88
N PRO A 40 29.02 -14.04 -37.71
CA PRO A 40 28.44 -14.60 -38.92
C PRO A 40 27.31 -15.61 -38.64
N TYR A 41 27.43 -16.40 -37.56
CA TYR A 41 26.44 -17.39 -37.16
C TYR A 41 25.21 -16.72 -36.51
N LEU A 42 25.43 -15.69 -35.70
CA LEU A 42 24.36 -14.93 -35.04
C LEU A 42 23.55 -14.11 -36.05
N GLU A 43 24.20 -13.50 -37.05
CA GLU A 43 23.53 -12.79 -38.14
C GLU A 43 22.69 -13.76 -39.00
N HIS A 44 23.20 -14.97 -39.25
CA HIS A 44 22.46 -16.01 -39.98
C HIS A 44 21.23 -16.50 -39.20
N LEU A 45 21.36 -16.73 -37.89
CA LEU A 45 20.25 -17.08 -36.99
C LEU A 45 19.18 -15.99 -36.94
N GLN A 46 19.56 -14.71 -36.96
CA GLN A 46 18.63 -13.58 -36.97
C GLN A 46 17.80 -13.51 -38.28
N LEU A 47 18.39 -13.93 -39.40
CA LEU A 47 17.72 -14.01 -40.69
C LEU A 47 16.76 -15.20 -40.80
N GLU A 48 17.13 -16.38 -40.27
CA GLU A 48 16.30 -17.58 -40.30
C GLU A 48 15.21 -17.63 -39.20
N SER A 49 15.43 -16.94 -38.08
CA SER A 49 14.52 -16.93 -36.92
C SER A 49 13.17 -16.22 -37.12
N LYS A 50 12.90 -15.63 -38.30
CA LYS A 50 11.58 -15.08 -38.64
C LYS A 50 10.46 -16.13 -38.63
N LYS A 51 10.76 -17.44 -38.56
CA LYS A 51 9.75 -18.51 -38.59
C LYS A 51 9.85 -19.59 -37.51
N ALA A 52 10.89 -19.63 -36.68
CA ALA A 52 10.94 -20.55 -35.53
C ALA A 52 11.99 -20.10 -34.51
N LEU A 53 11.55 -19.73 -33.31
CA LEU A 53 12.43 -19.38 -32.19
C LEU A 53 12.04 -20.26 -30.98
N ALA A 54 12.66 -21.43 -30.89
CA ALA A 54 12.56 -22.30 -29.72
C ALA A 54 13.62 -21.94 -28.67
N GLY A 55 13.30 -22.22 -27.39
CA GLY A 55 13.90 -21.73 -26.14
C GLY A 55 15.40 -21.42 -26.06
N SER A 56 16.29 -22.17 -26.73
CA SER A 56 17.75 -21.96 -26.62
C SER A 56 18.27 -20.76 -27.43
N VAL A 57 17.63 -20.41 -28.55
CA VAL A 57 18.08 -19.32 -29.44
C VAL A 57 17.71 -17.94 -28.86
N ALA A 58 16.58 -17.84 -28.14
CA ALA A 58 16.14 -16.61 -27.50
C ALA A 58 17.08 -16.14 -26.37
N GLY A 59 17.64 -17.09 -25.60
CA GLY A 59 18.59 -16.77 -24.53
C GLY A 59 19.92 -16.22 -25.06
N LEU A 60 20.40 -16.74 -26.19
CA LEU A 60 21.58 -16.24 -26.89
C LEU A 60 21.36 -14.82 -27.47
N LEU A 61 20.19 -14.57 -28.06
CA LEU A 61 19.84 -13.24 -28.59
C LEU A 61 19.72 -12.17 -27.50
N MET A 62 19.10 -12.50 -26.36
CA MET A 62 19.05 -11.62 -25.17
C MET A 62 20.45 -11.26 -24.65
N MET A 63 21.40 -12.18 -24.80
CA MET A 63 22.79 -11.99 -24.39
C MET A 63 23.61 -11.23 -25.43
N SER A 64 23.24 -11.21 -26.71
CA SER A 64 24.08 -10.63 -27.78
C SER A 64 23.75 -9.19 -28.16
N GLN A 65 22.51 -8.70 -27.95
CA GLN A 65 22.11 -7.32 -28.28
C GLN A 65 20.99 -6.78 -27.37
N PRO A 66 20.80 -5.46 -27.26
CA PRO A 66 19.54 -4.89 -26.77
C PRO A 66 18.42 -5.20 -27.78
N VAL A 67 17.69 -6.28 -27.57
CA VAL A 67 16.57 -6.67 -28.43
C VAL A 67 15.39 -5.72 -28.19
N PRO A 68 14.80 -5.09 -29.23
CA PRO A 68 13.57 -4.32 -29.07
C PRO A 68 12.43 -5.26 -28.65
N ILE A 69 11.70 -4.84 -27.61
CA ILE A 69 10.63 -5.59 -26.92
C ILE A 69 9.54 -6.10 -27.89
N SER A 70 9.38 -5.45 -29.05
CA SER A 70 8.44 -5.85 -30.10
C SER A 70 8.77 -7.20 -30.75
N LEU A 71 10.05 -7.57 -30.88
CA LEU A 71 10.47 -8.86 -31.46
C LEU A 71 10.27 -10.01 -30.47
N LEU A 72 10.50 -9.77 -29.17
CA LEU A 72 10.21 -10.71 -28.09
C LEU A 72 8.72 -11.06 -28.00
N SER A 73 7.87 -10.08 -28.32
CA SER A 73 6.41 -10.24 -28.28
C SER A 73 5.86 -11.08 -29.43
N GLN A 74 6.60 -11.20 -30.54
CA GLN A 74 6.19 -11.94 -31.74
C GLN A 74 6.67 -13.41 -31.77
N ALA A 75 7.68 -13.76 -30.98
CA ALA A 75 8.24 -15.12 -30.91
C ALA A 75 7.52 -16.04 -29.91
N LEU A 76 6.58 -15.52 -29.14
CA LEU A 76 5.76 -16.30 -28.22
C LEU A 76 4.55 -16.87 -28.99
N PRO A 77 4.28 -18.19 -28.93
CA PRO A 77 3.11 -18.77 -29.57
C PRO A 77 1.83 -18.05 -29.10
N GLN A 78 1.02 -17.61 -30.07
CA GLN A 78 -0.28 -16.96 -29.87
C GLN A 78 -1.37 -17.99 -29.57
N ASP A 79 -1.10 -18.88 -28.62
CA ASP A 79 -2.16 -19.54 -27.85
C ASP A 79 -2.14 -18.88 -26.47
N LYS A 80 -2.61 -17.63 -26.41
CA LYS A 80 -2.88 -16.99 -25.12
C LYS A 80 -4.26 -17.45 -24.67
N PRO A 81 -4.41 -18.33 -23.65
CA PRO A 81 -5.49 -18.07 -22.72
C PRO A 81 -5.33 -16.61 -22.29
N LEU A 82 -6.41 -15.82 -22.19
CA LEU A 82 -6.34 -14.47 -21.63
C LEU A 82 -5.50 -14.55 -20.36
N LEU A 83 -4.25 -14.07 -20.40
CA LEU A 83 -3.39 -14.08 -19.24
C LEU A 83 -4.05 -13.09 -18.29
N LYS A 84 -4.75 -13.63 -17.30
CA LYS A 84 -5.42 -12.83 -16.28
C LYS A 84 -4.37 -11.89 -15.69
N GLU A 85 -4.66 -10.61 -15.67
CA GLU A 85 -3.71 -9.61 -15.20
C GLU A 85 -3.28 -9.95 -13.77
N THR A 86 -1.99 -9.84 -13.52
CA THR A 86 -1.47 -10.03 -12.17
C THR A 86 -1.95 -8.91 -11.27
N GLN A 87 -2.06 -9.18 -9.98
CA GLN A 87 -2.46 -8.18 -8.99
C GLN A 87 -1.57 -6.92 -9.03
N ALA A 88 -0.27 -7.08 -9.26
CA ALA A 88 0.66 -5.95 -9.42
C ALA A 88 0.36 -5.09 -10.66
N GLN A 89 -0.13 -5.69 -11.75
CA GLN A 89 -0.51 -4.95 -12.95
C GLN A 89 -1.82 -4.18 -12.73
N LEU A 90 -2.81 -4.80 -12.09
CA LEU A 90 -4.08 -4.15 -11.73
C LEU A 90 -3.83 -2.96 -10.79
N GLN A 91 -3.01 -3.16 -9.75
CA GLN A 91 -2.58 -2.12 -8.82
C GLN A 91 -1.85 -0.96 -9.52
N ALA A 92 -0.95 -1.26 -10.46
CA ALA A 92 -0.23 -0.22 -11.21
C ALA A 92 -1.16 0.61 -12.10
N LYS A 93 -2.16 -0.03 -12.72
CA LYS A 93 -3.18 0.68 -13.50
C LYS A 93 -4.03 1.58 -12.61
N LEU A 94 -4.51 1.06 -11.48
CA LEU A 94 -5.26 1.83 -10.50
C LEU A 94 -4.45 3.04 -10.02
N ALA A 95 -3.18 2.84 -9.64
CA ALA A 95 -2.30 3.93 -9.21
C ALA A 95 -2.16 5.01 -10.31
N GLN A 96 -1.94 4.60 -11.57
CA GLN A 96 -1.85 5.54 -12.68
C GLN A 96 -3.14 6.35 -12.88
N GLU A 97 -4.30 5.70 -12.78
CA GLU A 97 -5.61 6.34 -12.92
C GLU A 97 -5.85 7.35 -11.79
N LEU A 98 -5.60 6.95 -10.53
CA LEU A 98 -5.73 7.83 -9.37
C LEU A 98 -4.79 9.05 -9.45
N LEU A 99 -3.52 8.83 -9.81
CA LEU A 99 -2.53 9.91 -9.94
C LEU A 99 -2.87 10.93 -11.03
N SER A 100 -3.68 10.55 -12.03
CA SER A 100 -4.14 11.48 -13.08
C SER A 100 -5.20 12.47 -12.59
N ILE A 101 -5.88 12.16 -11.49
CA ILE A 101 -6.98 12.96 -10.90
C ILE A 101 -6.49 13.69 -9.65
N LEU A 102 -5.59 13.06 -8.90
CA LEU A 102 -5.08 13.60 -7.65
C LEU A 102 -4.23 14.87 -7.88
N PRO A 103 -4.33 15.86 -6.97
CA PRO A 103 -3.44 16.99 -7.00
C PRO A 103 -1.99 16.58 -6.70
N THR A 104 -1.03 17.32 -7.25
CA THR A 104 0.40 17.10 -7.02
C THR A 104 0.78 17.17 -5.53
N GLU A 105 0.11 18.05 -4.78
CA GLU A 105 0.30 18.19 -3.34
C GLU A 105 -0.94 17.70 -2.57
N VAL A 106 -0.73 17.20 -1.35
CA VAL A 106 -1.82 16.69 -0.52
C VAL A 106 -2.70 17.83 0.00
N GLN A 107 -3.91 17.92 -0.55
CA GLN A 107 -4.92 18.91 -0.20
C GLN A 107 -6.32 18.29 -0.22
N PRO A 108 -7.35 18.95 0.34
CA PRO A 108 -8.74 18.52 0.19
C PRO A 108 -9.11 18.40 -1.30
N LEU A 109 -9.86 17.34 -1.62
CA LEU A 109 -10.36 17.12 -2.96
C LEU A 109 -11.64 17.93 -3.20
N SER A 110 -11.89 18.33 -4.45
CA SER A 110 -13.20 18.85 -4.85
C SER A 110 -14.24 17.74 -4.88
N ASP A 111 -15.53 18.10 -4.83
CA ASP A 111 -16.62 17.11 -4.91
C ASP A 111 -16.56 16.30 -6.22
N ASP A 112 -16.16 16.92 -7.35
CA ASP A 112 -15.96 16.23 -8.62
C ASP A 112 -14.81 15.19 -8.56
N GLN A 113 -13.69 15.56 -7.93
CA GLN A 113 -12.57 14.63 -7.74
C GLN A 113 -12.97 13.45 -6.85
N GLU A 114 -13.69 13.73 -5.76
CA GLU A 114 -14.20 12.68 -4.87
C GLU A 114 -15.18 11.74 -5.57
N ALA A 115 -16.08 12.28 -6.40
CA ALA A 115 -17.03 11.48 -7.16
C ALA A 115 -16.31 10.56 -8.16
N GLN A 116 -15.32 11.08 -8.90
CA GLN A 116 -14.51 10.28 -9.83
C GLN A 116 -13.72 9.19 -9.11
N ILE A 117 -13.02 9.56 -8.03
CA ILE A 117 -12.22 8.61 -7.24
C ILE A 117 -13.12 7.55 -6.59
N SER A 118 -14.27 7.93 -6.06
CA SER A 118 -15.27 7.01 -5.52
C SER A 118 -15.71 5.98 -6.56
N ALA A 119 -15.98 6.41 -7.80
CA ALA A 119 -16.37 5.51 -8.89
C ALA A 119 -15.23 4.55 -9.29
N ILE A 120 -14.00 5.07 -9.42
CA ILE A 120 -12.80 4.29 -9.74
C ILE A 120 -12.59 3.23 -8.66
N LEU A 121 -12.49 3.64 -7.39
CA LEU A 121 -12.25 2.74 -6.28
C LEU A 121 -13.38 1.72 -6.12
N SER A 122 -14.63 2.12 -6.33
CA SER A 122 -15.75 1.18 -6.25
C SER A 122 -15.67 0.09 -7.30
N THR A 123 -15.24 0.46 -8.51
CA THR A 123 -15.05 -0.46 -9.64
C THR A 123 -13.88 -1.40 -9.36
N HIS A 124 -12.73 -0.84 -9.00
CA HIS A 124 -11.48 -1.59 -8.82
C HIS A 124 -11.49 -2.49 -7.58
N TYR A 125 -12.26 -2.20 -6.53
CA TYR A 125 -12.34 -3.07 -5.34
C TYR A 125 -13.64 -3.86 -5.23
N GLY A 126 -14.59 -3.66 -6.16
CA GLY A 126 -15.87 -4.36 -6.18
C GLY A 126 -16.74 -4.11 -4.94
N MET A 127 -16.65 -2.92 -4.36
CA MET A 127 -17.44 -2.52 -3.18
C MET A 127 -17.87 -1.06 -3.31
N SER A 128 -19.02 -0.67 -2.76
CA SER A 128 -19.46 0.71 -2.85
C SER A 128 -18.70 1.58 -1.84
N VAL A 129 -17.91 2.55 -2.34
CA VAL A 129 -17.20 3.52 -1.50
C VAL A 129 -17.67 4.94 -1.77
N LYS A 130 -17.87 5.73 -0.71
CA LYS A 130 -18.48 7.07 -0.79
C LYS A 130 -17.76 8.08 0.11
N PRO A 131 -17.65 9.36 -0.30
CA PRO A 131 -17.06 10.40 0.56
C PRO A 131 -17.97 10.80 1.72
N SER A 132 -19.27 10.49 1.63
CA SER A 132 -20.26 10.74 2.68
C SER A 132 -21.29 9.62 2.76
N LEU A 133 -21.82 9.38 3.97
CA LEU A 133 -22.95 8.49 4.24
C LEU A 133 -23.88 9.16 5.24
N GLU A 134 -25.19 9.01 5.08
CA GLU A 134 -26.19 9.54 6.02
C GLU A 134 -26.03 11.06 6.31
N GLY A 135 -25.60 11.83 5.30
CA GLY A 135 -25.31 13.26 5.42
C GLY A 135 -24.06 13.61 6.25
N LYS A 136 -23.29 12.61 6.70
CA LYS A 136 -22.06 12.78 7.48
C LYS A 136 -20.83 12.49 6.63
N ARG A 137 -19.77 13.27 6.86
CA ARG A 137 -18.49 13.13 6.17
C ARG A 137 -17.32 13.58 7.03
N LEU A 138 -16.12 13.15 6.69
CA LEU A 138 -14.89 13.76 7.21
C LEU A 138 -14.63 15.10 6.48
N ASN A 139 -13.75 15.92 7.04
CA ASN A 139 -13.34 17.19 6.43
C ASN A 139 -12.49 17.03 5.17
N ARG A 140 -12.09 15.81 4.84
CA ARG A 140 -11.31 15.44 3.65
C ARG A 140 -11.30 13.92 3.47
N SER A 141 -10.96 13.50 2.25
CA SER A 141 -10.83 12.10 1.80
C SER A 141 -9.44 11.78 1.24
N TYR A 142 -8.57 12.79 1.12
CA TYR A 142 -7.16 12.66 0.75
C TYR A 142 -6.29 13.30 1.83
N GLY A 143 -5.24 12.61 2.27
CA GLY A 143 -4.51 13.02 3.46
C GLY A 143 -3.22 12.26 3.68
N LEU A 144 -2.51 12.63 4.74
CA LEU A 144 -1.25 12.03 5.13
C LEU A 144 -1.54 11.11 6.30
N ILE A 145 -1.45 9.80 6.09
CA ILE A 145 -1.52 8.83 7.17
C ILE A 145 -0.19 8.80 7.89
N GLY A 146 -0.20 8.60 9.21
CA GLY A 146 0.99 8.32 9.98
C GLY A 146 0.82 7.08 10.85
N ALA A 147 1.94 6.50 11.26
CA ALA A 147 1.92 5.33 12.13
C ALA A 147 1.39 5.67 13.52
N GLU A 148 0.51 4.79 14.01
CA GLU A 148 0.02 4.76 15.38
C GLU A 148 0.53 3.50 16.10
N GLN A 149 0.34 3.47 17.41
CA GLN A 149 0.63 2.29 18.25
C GLN A 149 -0.58 1.36 18.27
N HIS A 150 -0.45 0.15 18.80
CA HIS A 150 -1.64 -0.69 19.05
C HIS A 150 -2.58 -0.04 20.07
N LEU A 151 -3.88 -0.27 19.93
CA LEU A 151 -4.84 0.14 20.94
C LEU A 151 -5.02 -0.97 21.97
N MET A 152 -5.28 -0.59 23.23
CA MET A 152 -5.62 -1.57 24.26
C MET A 152 -6.93 -2.26 23.91
N ARG A 153 -6.91 -3.59 23.76
CA ARG A 153 -8.11 -4.35 23.38
C ARG A 153 -9.07 -4.57 24.54
N TYR A 154 -8.52 -4.73 25.75
CA TYR A 154 -9.22 -4.98 27.00
C TYR A 154 -8.42 -4.43 28.20
N PRO A 155 -9.02 -4.31 29.40
CA PRO A 155 -8.29 -3.90 30.60
C PRO A 155 -7.10 -4.82 30.91
N GLY A 156 -5.89 -4.26 31.00
CA GLY A 156 -4.67 -5.01 31.27
C GLY A 156 -4.02 -5.65 30.03
N ASP A 157 -4.44 -5.27 28.81
CA ASP A 157 -3.74 -5.68 27.60
C ASP A 157 -2.31 -5.11 27.57
N THR A 158 -1.34 -5.94 27.19
CA THR A 158 0.09 -5.62 27.13
C THR A 158 0.68 -6.24 25.87
N MET A 159 1.84 -5.76 25.41
CA MET A 159 2.48 -6.33 24.22
C MET A 159 2.76 -7.84 24.34
N GLY A 160 2.96 -8.36 25.56
CA GLY A 160 3.14 -9.80 25.79
C GLY A 160 1.87 -10.63 25.64
N SER A 161 0.69 -10.02 25.80
CA SER A 161 -0.63 -10.66 25.65
C SER A 161 -1.39 -10.24 24.40
N HIS A 162 -0.89 -9.24 23.68
CA HIS A 162 -1.59 -8.53 22.62
C HIS A 162 -1.77 -9.37 21.35
N PHE A 163 -0.84 -10.27 21.05
CA PHE A 163 -0.92 -11.11 19.86
C PHE A 163 -1.57 -12.46 20.19
N ASN A 164 -2.34 -12.98 19.24
CA ASN A 164 -3.00 -14.27 19.41
C ASN A 164 -2.06 -15.44 19.11
N THR A 165 -1.10 -15.22 18.20
CA THR A 165 -0.08 -16.21 17.88
C THR A 165 1.33 -15.61 17.96
N PRO A 166 2.35 -16.42 18.29
CA PRO A 166 3.74 -15.98 18.35
C PRO A 166 4.28 -15.43 17.03
N GLU A 167 3.71 -15.81 15.89
CA GLU A 167 4.16 -15.42 14.56
C GLU A 167 3.70 -14.01 14.16
N GLU A 168 2.57 -13.55 14.70
CA GLU A 168 2.06 -12.20 14.45
C GLU A 168 2.90 -11.13 15.14
N SER A 169 3.51 -11.47 16.28
CA SER A 169 4.15 -10.52 17.18
C SER A 169 5.43 -9.86 16.61
N PRO A 170 6.43 -10.59 16.09
CA PRO A 170 7.72 -10.00 15.70
C PRO A 170 7.65 -8.78 14.76
N PRO A 171 6.80 -8.74 13.72
CA PRO A 171 6.74 -7.57 12.84
C PRO A 171 6.10 -6.32 13.46
N PHE A 172 5.33 -6.44 14.55
CA PHE A 172 4.53 -5.34 15.09
C PHE A 172 4.82 -5.04 16.57
N TYR A 173 5.55 -5.90 17.28
CA TYR A 173 5.82 -5.75 18.71
C TYR A 173 6.49 -4.42 19.07
N SER A 174 7.37 -3.90 18.22
CA SER A 174 8.08 -2.64 18.45
C SER A 174 7.20 -1.39 18.40
N SER A 175 5.98 -1.49 17.84
CA SER A 175 5.04 -0.36 17.79
C SER A 175 4.48 -0.01 19.17
N GLY A 176 4.50 -0.97 20.11
CA GLY A 176 3.98 -0.79 21.46
C GLY A 176 2.46 -0.62 21.49
N ILE A 177 1.94 -0.31 22.68
CA ILE A 177 0.53 0.00 22.95
C ILE A 177 0.41 1.49 23.32
N ALA A 178 -0.60 2.15 22.77
CA ALA A 178 -0.95 3.52 23.11
C ALA A 178 -1.26 3.63 24.62
N PRO A 179 -0.85 4.72 25.29
CA PRO A 179 -1.12 4.90 26.72
C PRO A 179 -2.62 5.14 27.04
N GLY A 180 -3.40 5.55 26.03
CA GLY A 180 -4.85 5.79 26.14
C GLY A 180 -5.69 4.63 25.60
N ARG A 181 -7.01 4.67 25.88
CA ARG A 181 -7.97 3.60 25.50
C ARG A 181 -8.64 3.84 24.14
N GLY A 182 -8.05 4.67 23.28
CA GLY A 182 -8.72 5.21 22.10
C GLY A 182 -10.01 6.00 22.42
N ALA A 183 -10.66 6.56 21.40
CA ALA A 183 -11.85 7.39 21.53
C ALA A 183 -13.11 6.61 21.96
N TRP A 184 -13.13 5.29 21.75
CA TRP A 184 -14.27 4.41 22.05
C TRP A 184 -14.05 3.45 23.23
N GLY A 185 -12.91 3.57 23.92
CA GLY A 185 -12.55 2.69 25.01
C GLY A 185 -12.05 1.33 24.51
N TYR A 186 -12.11 0.34 25.41
CA TYR A 186 -11.74 -1.03 25.08
C TYR A 186 -12.71 -1.67 24.09
N PHE A 187 -12.19 -2.62 23.30
CA PHE A 187 -12.99 -3.40 22.35
C PHE A 187 -13.76 -4.52 23.08
N ALA A 188 -13.20 -5.05 24.16
CA ALA A 188 -13.87 -6.02 25.03
C ALA A 188 -13.66 -5.73 26.53
N TYR A 189 -14.48 -6.36 27.38
CA TYR A 189 -14.40 -6.20 28.83
C TYR A 189 -13.25 -6.97 29.48
N SER A 190 -12.77 -8.02 28.81
CA SER A 190 -11.73 -8.93 29.27
C SER A 190 -11.10 -9.65 28.07
N ARG A 191 -9.96 -10.30 28.28
CA ARG A 191 -9.32 -11.13 27.24
C ARG A 191 -10.22 -12.29 26.82
N GLU A 192 -10.91 -12.89 27.78
CA GLU A 192 -11.78 -14.05 27.60
C GLU A 192 -13.04 -13.71 26.79
N SER A 193 -13.49 -12.46 26.87
CA SER A 193 -14.65 -11.96 26.10
C SER A 193 -14.30 -11.44 24.70
N MET A 194 -13.02 -11.43 24.31
CA MET A 194 -12.59 -10.94 23.00
C MET A 194 -13.16 -11.79 21.87
N THR A 195 -13.76 -11.15 20.88
CA THR A 195 -14.21 -11.82 19.66
C THR A 195 -13.19 -11.69 18.54
N ALA A 196 -13.32 -12.53 17.51
CA ALA A 196 -12.54 -12.39 16.28
C ALA A 196 -12.75 -11.01 15.62
N THR A 197 -13.97 -10.46 15.72
CA THR A 197 -14.26 -9.11 15.25
C THR A 197 -13.46 -8.08 16.02
N ASP A 198 -13.42 -8.14 17.35
CA ASP A 198 -12.68 -7.17 18.17
C ASP A 198 -11.18 -7.18 17.87
N ILE A 199 -10.62 -8.37 17.65
CA ILE A 199 -9.23 -8.54 17.21
C ILE A 199 -9.03 -7.84 15.86
N MET A 200 -9.90 -8.10 14.88
CA MET A 200 -9.75 -7.54 13.54
C MET A 200 -9.96 -6.02 13.51
N ARG A 201 -10.85 -5.49 14.36
CA ARG A 201 -11.07 -4.05 14.50
C ARG A 201 -9.83 -3.33 14.99
N GLU A 202 -9.17 -3.85 16.02
CA GLU A 202 -7.91 -3.27 16.49
C GLU A 202 -6.80 -3.52 15.49
N LYS A 203 -6.70 -4.71 14.89
CA LYS A 203 -5.66 -5.00 13.91
C LYS A 203 -5.72 -4.08 12.69
N TYR A 204 -6.92 -3.81 12.18
CA TYR A 204 -7.14 -2.96 11.01
C TYR A 204 -7.91 -1.70 11.38
N TYR A 205 -7.34 -0.91 12.28
CA TYR A 205 -7.91 0.38 12.64
C TYR A 205 -7.24 1.56 11.95
N ILE A 206 -8.04 2.63 11.81
CA ILE A 206 -7.55 3.98 11.57
C ILE A 206 -8.05 4.95 12.66
N ALA A 207 -7.24 5.96 12.92
CA ALA A 207 -7.61 7.14 13.67
C ALA A 207 -7.96 8.26 12.69
N VAL A 208 -9.17 8.82 12.78
CA VAL A 208 -9.58 9.96 11.94
C VAL A 208 -10.07 11.13 12.79
N PRO A 209 -9.85 12.39 12.37
CA PRO A 209 -10.22 13.57 13.16
C PRO A 209 -11.73 13.82 13.05
N THR A 210 -12.54 12.94 13.66
CA THR A 210 -14.01 12.95 13.61
C THR A 210 -14.62 14.29 14.02
N PHE A 211 -13.99 14.96 14.99
CA PHE A 211 -14.36 16.29 15.50
C PHE A 211 -14.20 17.42 14.47
N LEU A 212 -13.51 17.19 13.36
CA LEU A 212 -13.43 18.13 12.24
C LEU A 212 -14.52 17.91 11.19
N SER A 213 -15.37 16.90 11.34
CA SER A 213 -16.52 16.71 10.45
C SER A 213 -17.34 18.01 10.36
N PRO A 214 -17.71 18.48 9.15
CA PRO A 214 -18.40 19.78 8.99
C PRO A 214 -19.67 19.91 9.83
N THR A 215 -20.36 18.81 10.07
CA THR A 215 -21.63 18.73 10.80
C THR A 215 -21.46 18.25 12.25
N TRP A 216 -20.23 18.10 12.75
CA TRP A 216 -19.95 17.55 14.09
C TRP A 216 -20.72 18.26 15.20
N HIS A 217 -20.68 19.60 15.22
CA HIS A 217 -21.29 20.41 16.28
C HIS A 217 -22.83 20.39 16.28
N ALA A 218 -23.45 20.00 15.16
CA ALA A 218 -24.91 19.92 15.08
C ALA A 218 -25.46 18.69 15.81
N ASP A 219 -24.69 17.60 15.87
CA ASP A 219 -25.09 16.35 16.54
C ASP A 219 -23.86 15.52 16.93
N VAL A 220 -23.20 15.92 18.02
CA VAL A 220 -21.98 15.25 18.51
C VAL A 220 -22.24 13.79 18.85
N SER A 221 -23.37 13.47 19.47
CA SER A 221 -23.72 12.11 19.88
C SER A 221 -23.97 11.20 18.67
N GLY A 222 -24.71 11.69 17.68
CA GLY A 222 -24.94 10.94 16.44
C GLY A 222 -23.68 10.77 15.61
N HIS A 223 -22.78 11.76 15.56
CA HIS A 223 -21.49 11.58 14.89
C HIS A 223 -20.60 10.58 15.64
N TYR A 224 -20.55 10.65 16.97
CA TYR A 224 -19.77 9.71 17.77
C TYR A 224 -20.23 8.26 17.54
N LYS A 225 -21.54 8.01 17.47
CA LYS A 225 -22.11 6.70 17.13
C LYS A 225 -21.86 6.32 15.68
N PHE A 226 -22.00 7.26 14.75
CA PHE A 226 -21.83 7.02 13.32
C PHE A 226 -20.40 6.63 12.96
N PHE A 227 -19.39 7.29 13.54
CA PHE A 227 -17.99 7.03 13.25
C PHE A 227 -17.45 5.81 13.97
N LYS A 228 -18.01 5.44 15.13
CA LYS A 228 -17.56 4.27 15.88
C LYS A 228 -17.61 3.01 15.02
N TYR A 229 -16.46 2.42 14.74
CA TYR A 229 -16.32 1.20 13.94
C TYR A 229 -16.97 1.30 12.56
N ARG A 230 -16.95 2.51 11.99
CA ARG A 230 -17.36 2.70 10.60
C ARG A 230 -16.24 2.24 9.69
N LYS A 231 -16.57 1.33 8.77
CA LYS A 231 -15.63 0.83 7.76
C LYS A 231 -15.27 1.91 6.75
N MET A 232 -13.98 1.97 6.46
CA MET A 232 -13.40 2.79 5.42
C MET A 232 -12.49 1.96 4.54
N LEU A 233 -12.48 2.26 3.24
CA LEU A 233 -11.45 1.80 2.34
C LEU A 233 -10.31 2.81 2.41
N VAL A 234 -9.11 2.35 2.76
CA VAL A 234 -7.89 3.16 2.76
C VAL A 234 -6.98 2.65 1.65
N VAL A 235 -6.55 3.55 0.77
CA VAL A 235 -5.75 3.22 -0.42
C VAL A 235 -4.50 4.05 -0.48
N ASN A 236 -3.37 3.40 -0.72
CA ASN A 236 -2.16 4.10 -1.12
C ASN A 236 -2.23 4.37 -2.64
N PRO A 237 -2.39 5.63 -3.08
CA PRO A 237 -2.55 5.95 -4.50
C PRO A 237 -1.28 5.73 -5.33
N GLU A 238 -0.12 5.55 -4.71
CA GLU A 238 1.17 5.37 -5.40
C GLU A 238 1.42 3.90 -5.79
N ASN A 239 0.83 2.95 -5.06
CA ASN A 239 1.01 1.51 -5.33
C ASN A 239 -0.31 0.74 -5.49
N GLY A 240 -1.47 1.39 -5.37
CA GLY A 240 -2.78 0.76 -5.55
C GLY A 240 -3.15 -0.27 -4.48
N LYS A 241 -2.42 -0.36 -3.37
CA LYS A 241 -2.78 -1.26 -2.26
C LYS A 241 -3.94 -0.68 -1.45
N GLY A 242 -4.95 -1.51 -1.21
CA GLY A 242 -6.12 -1.17 -0.42
C GLY A 242 -6.21 -1.99 0.86
N VAL A 243 -6.78 -1.41 1.90
CA VAL A 243 -7.16 -2.08 3.15
C VAL A 243 -8.52 -1.58 3.59
N VAL A 244 -9.38 -2.50 4.02
CA VAL A 244 -10.64 -2.18 4.70
C VAL A 244 -10.34 -2.08 6.18
N ALA A 245 -10.58 -0.91 6.75
CA ALA A 245 -10.25 -0.59 8.13
C ALA A 245 -11.45 0.00 8.87
N ASP A 246 -11.52 -0.23 10.17
CA ASP A 246 -12.49 0.42 11.04
C ASP A 246 -11.93 1.74 11.58
N ILE A 247 -12.79 2.75 11.64
CA ILE A 247 -12.52 3.91 12.48
C ILE A 247 -12.62 3.46 13.95
N ALA A 248 -11.48 3.24 14.60
CA ALA A 248 -11.40 2.78 16.00
C ALA A 248 -10.67 3.73 16.96
N ASP A 249 -10.14 4.85 16.46
CA ASP A 249 -9.80 6.00 17.29
C ASP A 249 -10.20 7.36 16.66
N ALA A 250 -10.18 8.41 17.46
CA ALA A 250 -10.33 9.79 17.00
C ALA A 250 -9.00 10.55 17.10
N GLY A 251 -8.69 11.30 16.05
CA GLY A 251 -7.41 12.01 15.91
C GLY A 251 -6.79 11.75 14.54
N PRO A 252 -5.58 12.22 14.26
CA PRO A 252 -4.73 13.01 15.13
C PRO A 252 -5.15 14.49 15.17
N ALA A 253 -4.58 15.26 16.09
CA ALA A 253 -4.81 16.71 16.15
C ALA A 253 -4.18 17.41 14.93
N GLN A 254 -4.78 18.52 14.49
CA GLN A 254 -4.36 19.24 13.27
C GLN A 254 -2.89 19.68 13.30
N TRP A 255 -2.35 20.02 14.48
CA TRP A 255 -0.97 20.49 14.63
C TRP A 255 0.08 19.40 14.36
N THR A 256 -0.30 18.12 14.35
CA THR A 256 0.62 17.00 14.08
C THR A 256 1.09 16.95 12.63
N GLY A 257 0.40 17.68 11.73
CA GLY A 257 0.64 17.61 10.27
C GLY A 257 0.26 16.27 9.64
N LYS A 258 -0.37 15.36 10.40
CA LYS A 258 -1.03 14.15 9.91
C LYS A 258 -2.53 14.44 9.75
N HIS A 259 -3.17 13.72 8.84
CA HIS A 259 -4.63 13.83 8.60
C HIS A 259 -5.40 12.61 9.08
N LEU A 260 -4.70 11.49 9.27
CA LEU A 260 -5.20 10.25 9.84
C LEU A 260 -4.04 9.43 10.42
N GLY A 261 -4.35 8.50 11.31
CA GLY A 261 -3.44 7.51 11.86
C GLY A 261 -3.81 6.11 11.40
N GLY A 262 -2.82 5.23 11.22
CA GLY A 262 -3.05 3.82 10.87
C GLY A 262 -2.39 2.88 11.87
N SER A 263 -3.05 1.76 12.15
CA SER A 263 -2.47 0.66 12.91
C SER A 263 -1.16 0.17 12.29
N PRO A 264 -0.29 -0.51 13.06
CA PRO A 264 0.94 -1.11 12.52
C PRO A 264 0.70 -2.00 11.29
N GLU A 265 -0.38 -2.77 11.26
CA GLU A 265 -0.77 -3.64 10.16
C GLU A 265 -1.25 -2.86 8.93
N VAL A 266 -2.09 -1.84 9.13
CA VAL A 266 -2.54 -0.93 8.06
C VAL A 266 -1.32 -0.26 7.41
N MET A 267 -0.44 0.30 8.23
CA MET A 267 0.76 1.01 7.76
C MET A 267 1.71 0.09 7.01
N LYS A 268 1.94 -1.12 7.53
CA LYS A 268 2.79 -2.12 6.87
C LYS A 268 2.23 -2.55 5.53
N HIS A 269 0.92 -2.86 5.48
CA HIS A 269 0.28 -3.31 4.25
C HIS A 269 0.33 -2.24 3.15
N LEU A 270 -0.02 -1.00 3.52
CA LEU A 270 0.00 0.15 2.61
C LEU A 270 1.40 0.61 2.23
N GLU A 271 2.45 0.01 2.81
CA GLU A 271 3.86 0.40 2.62
C GLU A 271 4.14 1.85 3.02
N ARG A 272 3.51 2.32 4.12
CA ARG A 272 3.66 3.68 4.65
C ARG A 272 4.64 3.77 5.83
N VAL A 273 5.51 2.77 5.97
CA VAL A 273 6.54 2.65 7.01
C VAL A 273 7.93 3.05 6.50
N ASP A 274 8.03 3.61 5.29
CA ASP A 274 9.30 3.94 4.61
C ASP A 274 9.98 5.19 5.19
N GLY A 275 10.65 5.00 6.34
CA GLY A 275 11.56 5.97 6.96
C GLY A 275 10.87 7.12 7.70
N SER A 276 9.87 7.77 7.09
CA SER A 276 9.11 8.84 7.73
C SER A 276 7.87 8.34 8.51
N GLY A 277 7.46 7.08 8.28
CA GLY A 277 6.25 6.51 8.88
C GLY A 277 4.99 7.30 8.53
N LYS A 278 5.00 7.97 7.38
CA LYS A 278 3.97 8.92 6.93
C LYS A 278 3.87 8.92 5.40
N GLY A 279 2.67 9.06 4.84
CA GLY A 279 2.52 9.29 3.39
C GLY A 279 1.08 9.49 2.92
N PRO A 280 0.88 9.84 1.64
CA PRO A 280 -0.46 10.11 1.10
C PRO A 280 -1.33 8.87 1.03
N VAL A 281 -2.60 9.00 1.41
CA VAL A 281 -3.61 7.98 1.22
C VAL A 281 -4.97 8.60 0.92
N LEU A 282 -5.77 7.84 0.18
CA LEU A 282 -7.21 8.05 0.03
C LEU A 282 -7.94 7.26 1.12
N TYR A 283 -9.02 7.82 1.66
CA TYR A 283 -9.87 7.15 2.65
C TYR A 283 -11.32 7.59 2.45
N LEU A 284 -12.18 6.64 2.09
CA LEU A 284 -13.61 6.85 1.85
C LEU A 284 -14.42 5.83 2.65
N PHE A 285 -15.66 6.17 3.00
CA PHE A 285 -16.53 5.21 3.68
C PHE A 285 -16.89 4.06 2.76
N ILE A 286 -17.06 2.88 3.33
CA ILE A 286 -17.66 1.74 2.64
C ILE A 286 -19.15 1.74 2.99
N ASP A 287 -20.00 1.73 1.96
CA ASP A 287 -21.44 1.57 2.12
C ASP A 287 -21.76 0.09 2.35
N ASP A 288 -21.68 -0.33 3.61
CA ASP A 288 -21.85 -1.71 4.06
C ASP A 288 -22.93 -1.81 5.15
N PRO A 289 -24.21 -1.65 4.79
CA PRO A 289 -25.32 -1.62 5.76
C PRO A 289 -25.54 -2.97 6.47
N HIS A 290 -25.06 -4.06 5.88
CA HIS A 290 -25.21 -5.43 6.41
C HIS A 290 -23.95 -5.94 7.11
N ASN A 291 -22.87 -5.14 7.13
CA ASN A 291 -21.60 -5.47 7.76
C ASN A 291 -20.91 -6.71 7.12
N ASP A 292 -21.08 -6.90 5.81
CA ASP A 292 -20.60 -8.06 5.05
C ASP A 292 -19.15 -7.94 4.58
N VAL A 293 -18.62 -6.71 4.46
CA VAL A 293 -17.25 -6.49 3.97
C VAL A 293 -16.24 -6.79 5.09
N PRO A 294 -15.32 -7.76 4.93
CA PRO A 294 -14.35 -8.09 5.97
C PRO A 294 -13.28 -7.01 6.13
N LEU A 295 -12.76 -6.87 7.34
CA LEU A 295 -11.60 -6.04 7.63
C LEU A 295 -10.31 -6.69 7.12
N GLY A 296 -9.35 -5.88 6.67
CA GLY A 296 -8.04 -6.32 6.24
C GLY A 296 -7.68 -5.95 4.80
N PRO A 297 -6.54 -6.46 4.30
CA PRO A 297 -6.09 -6.25 2.93
C PRO A 297 -7.15 -6.62 1.91
N VAL A 298 -7.31 -5.80 0.88
CA VAL A 298 -8.20 -6.08 -0.24
C VAL A 298 -7.46 -5.97 -1.56
N ASP A 299 -7.77 -6.90 -2.45
CA ASP A 299 -7.18 -6.97 -3.79
C ASP A 299 -7.99 -6.19 -4.82
N VAL A 300 -7.33 -5.82 -5.91
CA VAL A 300 -7.95 -5.11 -7.01
C VAL A 300 -8.61 -6.18 -7.88
N GLN A 301 -9.85 -5.95 -8.23
CA GLN A 301 -10.65 -6.83 -9.08
C GLN A 301 -10.35 -6.54 -10.55
N SER A 302 -10.33 -7.62 -11.34
CA SER A 302 -10.12 -7.60 -12.79
C SER A 302 -11.41 -7.35 -13.56
#